data_AF-A0A530H2J3-F1
#
_entry.id   AF-A0A530H2J3-F1
#
_cell.length_a   1.000
_cell.length_b   1.000
_cell.length_c   1.000
_cell.angle_alpha   90.00
_cell.angle_beta   90.00
_cell.angle_gamma   90.00
#
_symmetry.space_group_name_H-M   'P 1'
#
loop_
_entity.id
_entity.type
_entity.pdbx_description
1 polymer ?
#
loop_
_entity_poly.entity_id
_entity_poly.type
_entity_poly.pdbx_seq_one_letter_code
_entity_poly.pdbx_strand_id
1 'polypeptide(L)'
;MAELSPLRRRMIEDMTIRNLSPATQRSYVHAVAKFSRYCGRSPDRLDLEDVRAFQVHLVSTGISWPALNQTVCALRFFYGVTLGHAEIPERIAYTRAPRTLPVVLSTDEVVRFLEAVSSLKTRTALTTAYA
;
A
#
# COMPACT_ATOMS: atom_id res chain seq x y z
N MET A 1 13.42 -15.71 -22.69
CA MET A 1 13.13 -14.95 -21.45
C MET A 1 13.44 -13.49 -21.75
N ALA A 2 12.48 -12.58 -21.62
CA ALA A 2 12.75 -11.16 -21.86
C ALA A 2 13.82 -10.68 -20.87
N GLU A 3 14.90 -10.09 -21.36
CA GLU A 3 15.96 -9.55 -20.51
C GLU A 3 15.41 -8.48 -19.59
N LEU A 4 15.87 -8.51 -18.33
CA LEU A 4 15.49 -7.53 -17.33
C LEU A 4 16.14 -6.18 -17.67
N SER A 5 15.33 -5.13 -17.85
CA SER A 5 15.88 -3.80 -18.14
C SER A 5 16.82 -3.32 -17.01
N PRO A 6 17.87 -2.54 -17.33
CA PRO A 6 18.80 -2.02 -16.31
C PRO A 6 18.08 -1.24 -15.20
N LEU A 7 17.06 -0.45 -15.56
CA LEU A 7 16.26 0.31 -14.61
C LEU A 7 15.48 -0.60 -13.63
N ARG A 8 14.90 -1.69 -14.14
CA ARG A 8 14.18 -2.66 -13.32
C ARG A 8 15.13 -3.44 -12.41
N ARG A 9 16.33 -3.77 -12.90
CA ARG A 9 17.38 -4.41 -12.08
C ARG A 9 17.77 -3.51 -10.91
N ARG A 10 18.08 -2.24 -11.18
CA ARG A 10 18.45 -1.27 -10.15
C ARG A 10 17.37 -1.13 -9.08
N MET A 11 16.10 -1.01 -9.48
CA MET A 11 15.00 -0.93 -8.52
C MET A 11 14.92 -2.17 -7.61
N ILE A 12 15.16 -3.37 -8.16
CA ILE A 12 15.17 -4.62 -7.37
C ILE A 12 16.35 -4.63 -6.38
N GLU A 13 17.53 -4.20 -6.81
CA GLU A 13 18.72 -4.07 -5.96
C GLU A 13 18.46 -3.07 -4.82
N ASP A 14 17.91 -1.89 -5.12
CA ASP A 14 17.55 -0.86 -4.12
C ASP A 14 16.59 -1.41 -3.05
N MET A 15 15.58 -2.19 -3.48
CA MET A 15 14.62 -2.80 -2.55
C MET A 15 15.26 -3.93 -1.74
N THR A 16 16.20 -4.67 -2.32
CA THR A 16 16.92 -5.76 -1.66
C THR A 16 17.86 -5.23 -0.57
N ILE A 17 18.61 -4.16 -0.85
CA ILE A 17 19.46 -3.47 0.14
C ILE A 17 18.64 -3.02 1.35
N ARG A 18 17.38 -2.64 1.13
CA ARG A 18 16.44 -2.18 2.17
C ARG A 18 15.64 -3.31 2.81
N ASN A 19 15.95 -4.58 2.52
CA ASN A 19 15.31 -5.76 3.07
C ASN A 19 13.78 -5.80 2.84
N LEU A 20 13.29 -5.30 1.69
CA LEU A 20 11.88 -5.45 1.32
C LEU A 20 11.61 -6.90 0.90
N SER A 21 10.48 -7.44 1.38
CA SER A 21 10.08 -8.81 1.07
C SER A 21 9.97 -9.06 -0.44
N PRO A 22 10.23 -10.29 -0.93
CA PRO A 22 10.05 -10.62 -2.35
C PRO A 22 8.65 -10.30 -2.89
N ALA A 23 7.63 -10.42 -2.03
CA ALA A 23 6.25 -10.06 -2.39
C ALA A 23 6.10 -8.55 -2.63
N THR A 24 6.68 -7.73 -1.75
CA THR A 24 6.71 -6.27 -1.90
C THR A 24 7.46 -5.87 -3.16
N GLN A 25 8.63 -6.49 -3.43
CA GLN A 25 9.41 -6.21 -4.63
C GLN A 25 8.62 -6.46 -5.91
N ARG A 26 7.95 -7.63 -6.01
CA ARG A 26 7.10 -7.95 -7.16
C ARG A 26 5.96 -6.95 -7.33
N SER A 27 5.31 -6.58 -6.23
CA SER A 27 4.20 -5.62 -6.26
C SER A 27 4.65 -4.24 -6.73
N TYR A 28 5.78 -3.74 -6.23
CA TYR A 28 6.31 -2.43 -6.63
C TYR A 28 6.72 -2.40 -8.09
N VAL A 29 7.44 -3.42 -8.55
CA VAL A 29 7.82 -3.55 -9.96
C VAL A 29 6.59 -3.64 -10.86
N HIS A 30 5.55 -4.35 -10.43
CA HIS A 30 4.28 -4.42 -11.17
C HIS A 30 3.60 -3.06 -11.26
N ALA A 31 3.54 -2.30 -10.16
CA ALA A 31 2.97 -0.97 -10.14
C ALA A 31 3.69 0.00 -11.09
N VAL A 32 5.02 0.04 -11.06
CA VAL A 32 5.83 0.88 -11.98
C VAL A 32 5.66 0.45 -13.44
N ALA A 33 5.60 -0.86 -13.71
CA ALA A 33 5.35 -1.36 -15.05
C ALA A 33 3.95 -0.99 -15.56
N LYS A 34 2.92 -1.05 -14.70
CA LYS A 34 1.56 -0.63 -15.04
C LYS A 34 1.49 0.87 -15.33
N PHE A 35 2.19 1.69 -14.55
CA PHE A 35 2.32 3.13 -14.77
C PHE A 35 2.97 3.43 -16.13
N SER A 36 4.13 2.82 -16.41
CA SER A 36 4.81 2.97 -17.71
C SER A 36 3.94 2.55 -18.89
N ARG A 37 3.18 1.45 -18.75
CA ARG A 37 2.23 1.00 -19.79
C ARG A 37 1.09 1.98 -20.00
N TYR A 38 0.57 2.61 -18.95
CA TYR A 38 -0.48 3.63 -19.06
C TYR A 38 0.01 4.86 -19.83
N CYS A 39 1.22 5.35 -19.52
CA CYS A 39 1.77 6.54 -20.17
C CYS A 39 2.45 6.27 -21.53
N GLY A 40 2.65 5.02 -21.91
CA GLY A 40 3.31 4.62 -23.15
C GLY A 40 4.80 5.01 -23.25
N ARG A 41 5.42 5.38 -22.13
CA ARG A 41 6.81 5.87 -22.06
C ARG A 41 7.57 5.20 -20.91
N SER A 42 8.88 5.24 -20.98
CA SER A 42 9.75 4.72 -19.92
C SER A 42 9.53 5.50 -18.62
N PRO A 43 9.43 4.85 -17.44
CA PRO A 43 8.98 5.50 -16.21
C PRO A 43 9.98 6.53 -15.65
N ASP A 44 11.25 6.48 -16.05
CA ASP A 44 12.28 7.49 -15.77
C ASP A 44 12.07 8.81 -16.54
N ARG A 45 11.17 8.84 -17.53
CA ARG A 45 10.84 10.03 -18.33
C ARG A 45 9.48 10.64 -17.98
N LEU A 46 8.81 10.09 -16.96
CA LEU A 46 7.48 10.52 -16.54
C LEU A 46 7.59 11.45 -15.34
N ASP A 47 6.72 12.43 -15.26
CA ASP A 47 6.73 13.47 -14.22
C ASP A 47 5.55 13.37 -13.25
N LEU A 48 5.37 14.39 -12.41
CA LEU A 48 4.29 14.45 -11.43
C LEU A 48 2.90 14.56 -12.06
N GLU A 49 2.76 15.20 -13.22
CA GLU A 49 1.47 15.30 -13.90
C GLU A 49 1.09 13.95 -14.51
N ASP A 50 2.06 13.19 -15.00
CA ASP A 50 1.86 11.79 -15.41
C ASP A 50 1.38 10.92 -14.23
N VAL A 51 2.01 11.06 -13.06
CA VAL A 51 1.59 10.36 -11.83
C VAL A 51 0.16 10.75 -11.46
N ARG A 52 -0.17 12.03 -11.49
CA ARG A 52 -1.53 12.54 -11.18
C ARG A 52 -2.57 11.99 -12.16
N ALA A 53 -2.29 12.02 -13.46
CA ALA A 53 -3.16 11.47 -14.49
C ALA A 53 -3.38 9.97 -14.29
N PHE A 54 -2.33 9.23 -13.93
CA PHE A 54 -2.43 7.80 -13.64
C PHE A 54 -3.26 7.52 -12.37
N GLN A 55 -3.10 8.31 -11.30
CA GLN A 55 -3.92 8.18 -10.10
C GLN A 55 -5.41 8.41 -10.40
N VAL A 56 -5.74 9.45 -11.18
CA VAL A 56 -7.11 9.73 -11.62
C VAL A 56 -7.67 8.56 -12.42
N HIS A 57 -6.89 8.02 -13.35
CA HIS A 57 -7.28 6.84 -14.12
C HIS A 57 -7.56 5.64 -13.21
N LEU A 58 -6.68 5.32 -12.26
CA LEU A 58 -6.87 4.19 -11.34
C LEU A 58 -8.15 4.33 -10.51
N VAL A 59 -8.42 5.53 -9.98
CA VAL A 59 -9.67 5.81 -9.25
C VAL A 59 -10.88 5.64 -10.16
N SER A 60 -10.83 6.13 -11.40
CA SER A 60 -11.93 5.99 -12.36
C SER A 60 -12.24 4.53 -12.72
N THR A 61 -11.25 3.64 -12.63
CA THR A 61 -11.41 2.20 -12.87
C THR A 61 -11.92 1.42 -11.64
N GLY A 62 -12.19 2.10 -10.52
CA GLY A 62 -12.72 1.46 -9.31
C GLY A 62 -11.68 0.67 -8.49
N ILE A 63 -10.40 1.03 -8.56
CA ILE A 63 -9.37 0.40 -7.72
C ILE A 63 -9.69 0.56 -6.23
N SER A 64 -9.35 -0.44 -5.41
CA SER A 64 -9.47 -0.31 -3.96
C SER A 64 -8.43 0.66 -3.38
N TRP A 65 -8.78 1.34 -2.30
CA TRP A 65 -7.88 2.27 -1.61
C TRP A 65 -6.54 1.64 -1.18
N PRO A 66 -6.50 0.40 -0.63
CA PRO A 66 -5.22 -0.24 -0.31
C PRO A 66 -4.34 -0.47 -1.54
N ALA A 67 -4.93 -0.86 -2.68
CA ALA A 67 -4.18 -1.09 -3.91
C ALA A 67 -3.68 0.23 -4.54
N LEU A 68 -4.46 1.31 -4.43
CA LEU A 68 -4.00 2.65 -4.82
C LEU A 68 -2.84 3.11 -3.94
N ASN A 69 -2.94 2.95 -2.62
CA ASN A 69 -1.88 3.30 -1.69
C ASN A 69 -0.60 2.46 -1.90
N GLN A 70 -0.73 1.18 -2.22
CA GLN A 70 0.40 0.34 -2.58
C GLN A 70 1.08 0.84 -3.86
N THR A 71 0.30 1.26 -4.85
CA THR A 71 0.80 1.88 -6.10
C THR A 71 1.54 3.18 -5.79
N VAL A 72 0.97 4.04 -4.94
CA VAL A 72 1.59 5.29 -4.50
C VAL A 72 2.92 5.03 -3.80
N CYS A 73 2.98 4.06 -2.87
CA CYS A 73 4.22 3.70 -2.19
C CYS A 73 5.29 3.20 -3.18
N ALA A 74 4.90 2.43 -4.19
CA ALA A 74 5.81 1.97 -5.23
C ALA A 74 6.39 3.13 -6.07
N LEU A 75 5.54 4.08 -6.49
CA LEU A 75 5.98 5.25 -7.26
C LEU A 75 6.89 6.16 -6.42
N ARG A 76 6.53 6.42 -5.16
CA ARG A 76 7.37 7.20 -4.23
C ARG A 76 8.74 6.55 -4.01
N PHE A 77 8.78 5.23 -3.87
CA PHE A 77 10.04 4.48 -3.78
C PHE A 77 10.85 4.63 -5.07
N PHE A 78 10.23 4.40 -6.22
CA PHE A 78 10.89 4.48 -7.52
C PHE A 78 11.51 5.85 -7.76
N TYR A 79 10.75 6.94 -7.57
CA TYR A 79 11.26 8.29 -7.76
C TYR A 79 12.29 8.68 -6.70
N GLY A 80 12.02 8.44 -5.42
CA GLY A 80 12.88 8.89 -4.33
C GLY A 80 14.17 8.09 -4.17
N VAL A 81 14.11 6.77 -4.39
CA VAL A 81 15.23 5.87 -4.15
C VAL A 81 15.93 5.51 -5.47
N THR A 82 15.18 4.98 -6.44
CA THR A 82 15.79 4.46 -7.66
C THR A 82 16.26 5.58 -8.60
N LEU A 83 15.47 6.64 -8.76
CA LEU A 83 15.84 7.81 -9.57
C LEU A 83 16.56 8.91 -8.77
N GLY A 84 16.51 8.87 -7.44
CA GLY A 84 17.17 9.87 -6.59
C GLY A 84 16.50 11.25 -6.60
N HIS A 85 15.22 11.33 -6.95
CA HIS A 85 14.46 12.58 -6.95
C HIS A 85 13.79 12.79 -5.59
N ALA A 86 14.43 13.55 -4.69
CA ALA A 86 13.95 13.73 -3.32
C ALA A 86 12.59 14.45 -3.21
N GLU A 87 12.29 15.39 -4.12
CA GLU A 87 11.09 16.23 -4.03
C GLU A 87 9.82 15.57 -4.60
N ILE A 88 9.97 14.68 -5.58
CA ILE A 88 8.83 14.07 -6.28
C ILE A 88 7.97 13.23 -5.32
N PRO A 89 8.54 12.34 -4.48
CA PRO A 89 7.77 11.53 -3.55
C PRO A 89 6.81 12.36 -2.70
N GLU A 90 7.24 13.49 -2.16
CA GLU A 90 6.43 14.35 -1.28
C GLU A 90 5.21 14.93 -1.98
N ARG A 91 5.32 15.21 -3.27
CA ARG A 91 4.25 15.77 -4.10
C ARG A 91 3.28 14.72 -4.63
N ILE A 92 3.62 13.42 -4.57
CA ILE A 92 2.71 12.35 -4.92
C ILE A 92 1.67 12.19 -3.80
N ALA A 93 0.43 12.54 -4.12
CA ALA A 93 -0.70 12.51 -3.20
C ALA A 93 -0.96 11.09 -2.67
N TYR A 94 -1.17 11.00 -1.35
CA TYR A 94 -1.65 9.80 -0.68
C TYR A 94 -3.17 9.87 -0.56
N THR A 95 -3.85 8.77 -0.89
CA THR A 95 -5.29 8.70 -0.68
C THR A 95 -5.58 8.22 0.73
N ARG A 96 -6.27 9.04 1.53
CA ARG A 96 -6.80 8.59 2.82
C ARG A 96 -7.82 7.49 2.54
N ALA A 97 -7.50 6.27 2.92
CA ALA A 97 -8.48 5.20 2.92
C ALA A 97 -9.66 5.63 3.80
N PRO A 98 -10.91 5.48 3.34
CA PRO A 98 -12.08 5.69 4.19
C PRO A 98 -11.90 4.88 5.46
N ARG A 99 -12.07 5.53 6.61
CA ARG A 99 -12.06 4.82 7.89
C ARG A 99 -13.23 3.84 7.87
N THR A 100 -12.93 2.55 7.78
CA THR A 100 -13.93 1.53 8.07
C THR A 100 -14.21 1.57 9.56
N LEU A 101 -15.47 1.40 9.95
CA LEU A 101 -15.79 1.19 11.35
C LEU A 101 -15.00 -0.04 11.85
N PRO A 102 -14.44 -0.01 13.06
CA PRO A 102 -13.83 -1.19 13.66
C PRO A 102 -14.83 -2.34 13.58
N VAL A 103 -14.35 -3.55 13.30
CA VAL A 103 -15.18 -4.74 13.45
C VAL A 103 -15.52 -4.84 14.94
N VAL A 104 -16.80 -4.66 15.26
CA VAL A 104 -17.34 -4.85 16.60
C VAL A 104 -17.84 -6.29 16.73
N LEU A 105 -17.59 -6.91 17.88
CA LEU A 105 -18.10 -8.24 18.18
C LEU A 105 -19.64 -8.20 18.22
N SER A 106 -20.27 -9.19 17.60
CA SER A 106 -21.69 -9.48 17.80
C SER A 106 -21.98 -9.87 19.25
N THR A 107 -23.25 -9.81 19.67
CA THR A 107 -23.66 -10.23 21.03
C THR A 107 -23.18 -11.64 21.36
N ASP A 108 -23.30 -12.58 20.42
CA ASP A 108 -22.84 -13.96 20.60
C ASP A 108 -21.31 -14.07 20.74
N GLU A 109 -20.57 -13.23 20.02
CA GLU A 109 -19.11 -13.16 20.14
C GLU A 109 -18.68 -12.53 21.48
N VAL A 110 -19.41 -11.53 21.97
CA VAL A 110 -19.18 -10.93 23.30
C VAL A 110 -19.44 -11.96 24.40
N VAL A 111 -20.53 -12.74 24.30
CA VAL A 111 -20.83 -13.80 25.28
C VAL A 111 -19.70 -14.84 25.29
N ARG A 112 -19.33 -15.38 24.12
CA ARG A 112 -18.22 -16.36 24.02
C ARG A 112 -16.89 -15.80 24.53
N PHE A 113 -16.62 -14.53 24.25
CA PHE A 113 -15.43 -13.84 24.74
C PHE A 113 -15.44 -13.74 26.28
N LEU A 114 -16.54 -13.32 26.90
CA LEU A 114 -16.66 -13.19 28.36
C LEU A 114 -16.61 -14.56 29.07
N GLU A 115 -17.22 -15.60 28.48
CA GLU A 115 -17.17 -16.96 29.01
C GLU A 115 -15.74 -17.52 29.04
N ALA A 116 -14.93 -17.21 28.01
CA ALA A 116 -13.54 -17.65 27.92
C ALA A 116 -12.59 -17.03 28.96
N VAL A 117 -12.99 -15.96 29.66
CA VAL A 117 -12.15 -15.28 30.67
C VAL A 117 -12.19 -16.01 32.01
N SER A 118 -11.15 -16.79 32.34
CA SER A 118 -11.11 -17.61 33.56
C SER A 118 -11.10 -16.82 34.88
N SER A 119 -10.51 -15.62 34.89
CA SER A 119 -10.45 -14.75 36.08
C SER A 119 -11.77 -14.04 36.31
N LEU A 120 -12.42 -14.31 37.45
CA LEU A 120 -13.66 -13.64 37.84
C LEU A 120 -13.50 -12.11 37.87
N LYS A 121 -12.41 -11.61 38.46
CA LYS A 121 -12.12 -10.16 38.51
C LYS A 121 -12.06 -9.53 37.11
N THR A 122 -11.39 -10.20 36.18
CA THR A 122 -11.23 -9.71 34.80
C THR A 122 -12.54 -9.82 34.03
N ARG A 123 -13.27 -10.92 34.19
CA ARG A 123 -14.59 -11.12 33.57
C ARG A 123 -15.56 -10.04 34.02
N THR A 124 -15.68 -9.78 35.33
CA THR A 124 -16.55 -8.72 35.85
C THR A 124 -16.19 -7.35 35.30
N ALA A 125 -14.90 -6.99 35.26
CA ALA A 125 -14.46 -5.71 34.71
C ALA A 125 -14.82 -5.56 33.22
N LEU A 126 -14.62 -6.61 32.42
CA LEU A 126 -14.96 -6.63 31.00
C LEU A 126 -16.48 -6.58 30.79
N THR A 127 -17.27 -7.33 31.57
CA THR A 127 -18.73 -7.28 31.52
C THR A 127 -19.24 -5.86 31.79
N THR A 128 -18.71 -5.17 32.79
CA THR A 128 -19.07 -3.77 33.07
C THR A 128 -18.68 -2.82 31.94
N ALA A 129 -17.56 -3.06 31.26
CA ALA A 129 -17.12 -2.22 30.15
C ALA A 129 -17.97 -2.41 28.87
N TYR A 130 -18.64 -3.55 28.72
CA TYR A 130 -19.55 -3.85 27.60
C TYR A 130 -21.04 -3.54 27.89
N ALA A 131 -21.40 -3.28 29.15
CA ALA A 131 -22.76 -2.94 29.59
C ALA A 131 -23.13 -1.48 29.27
#